data_AF-A0A6S6TQA8-F1
#
_entry.id   AF-A0A6S6TQA8-F1
#
_cell.length_a   1.000
_cell.length_b   1.000
_cell.length_c   1.000
_cell.angle_alpha   90.00
_cell.angle_beta   90.00
_cell.angle_gamma   90.00
#
_symmetry.space_group_name_H-M   'P 1'
#
loop_
_entity.id
_entity.type
_entity.pdbx_description
1 polymer ?
#
loop_
_entity_poly.entity_id
_entity_poly.type
_entity_poly.pdbx_seq_one_letter_code
_entity_poly.pdbx_strand_id
1 'polypeptide(L)' 'MYNEVLRPEKELVLCEDGSKTLFSKEFDEPYHSTKDGALHESLEKHVKPALQIKKMSKKLVILDICFGLG' A
#
# COMPACT_ATOMS: atom_id res chain seq x y z
N MET A 1 8.09 14.00 11.63
CA MET A 1 7.14 14.64 12.58
C MET A 1 5.89 14.95 11.79
N TYR A 2 4.69 14.66 12.30
CA TYR A 2 3.44 14.91 11.57
C TYR A 2 3.25 16.40 11.29
N ASN A 3 2.82 16.74 10.07
CA ASN A 3 2.55 18.11 9.64
C ASN A 3 1.11 18.20 9.16
N GLU A 4 0.25 18.74 10.03
CA GLU A 4 -1.19 18.81 9.78
C GLU A 4 -1.56 19.70 8.59
N VAL A 5 -0.71 20.68 8.26
CA VAL A 5 -0.90 21.57 7.10
C VAL A 5 -0.65 20.81 5.79
N LEU A 6 0.33 19.90 5.77
CA LEU A 6 0.66 19.09 4.59
C LEU A 6 -0.16 17.79 4.50
N ARG A 7 -0.83 17.39 5.59
CA ARG A 7 -1.66 16.19 5.63
C ARG A 7 -2.72 16.09 4.51
N PRO A 8 -3.49 17.13 4.16
CA PRO A 8 -4.46 17.04 3.08
C PRO A 8 -3.81 17.07 1.68
N GLU A 9 -2.55 17.47 1.57
CA GLU A 9 -1.86 17.58 0.29
C GLU A 9 -1.47 16.19 -0.22
N LYS A 10 -2.14 15.76 -1.30
CA LYS A 10 -1.95 14.47 -1.94
C LYS A 10 -1.93 14.63 -3.45
N GLU A 11 -1.03 13.91 -4.12
CA GLU A 11 -0.93 13.93 -5.58
C GLU A 11 -1.14 12.53 -6.15
N LEU A 12 -1.91 12.42 -7.23
CA LEU A 12 -2.14 11.14 -7.90
C LEU A 12 -0.94 10.79 -8.79
N VAL A 13 -0.38 9.60 -8.60
CA VAL A 13 0.78 9.11 -9.34
C VAL A 13 0.42 7.80 -10.04
N LEU A 14 0.78 7.68 -11.31
CA LEU A 14 0.68 6.44 -12.08
C LEU A 14 1.93 5.58 -11.82
N CYS A 15 1.74 4.31 -11.46
CA CYS A 15 2.83 3.37 -11.23
C CYS A 15 3.17 2.55 -12.48
N GLU A 16 4.32 1.87 -12.49
CA GLU A 16 4.79 1.08 -13.64
C GLU A 16 3.88 -0.12 -13.96
N ASP A 17 3.20 -0.72 -12.98
CA ASP A 17 2.21 -1.79 -13.20
C ASP A 17 0.84 -1.28 -13.71
N GLY A 18 0.71 0.02 -13.97
CA GLY A 18 -0.51 0.67 -14.44
C GLY A 18 -1.53 1.00 -13.35
N SER A 19 -1.29 0.58 -12.10
CA SER A 19 -2.08 1.02 -10.95
C SER A 19 -1.77 2.49 -10.60
N LYS A 20 -2.57 3.07 -9.69
CA LYS A 20 -2.37 4.44 -9.21
C LYS A 20 -2.11 4.41 -7.71
N THR A 21 -1.26 5.32 -7.26
CA THR A 21 -1.02 5.59 -5.84
C THR A 21 -1.18 7.09 -5.55
N LEU A 22 -1.18 7.45 -4.27
CA LEU A 22 -1.04 8.85 -3.85
C LEU A 22 0.39 9.12 -3.40
N PHE A 23 0.86 10.33 -3.59
CA PHE A 23 2.07 10.87 -2.95
C PHE A 23 1.66 11.75 -1.77
N SER A 24 2.20 11.50 -0.59
CA SER A 24 1.94 12.31 0.61
C SER A 24 3.01 13.39 0.77
N LYS A 25 2.63 14.66 0.59
CA LYS A 25 3.56 15.78 0.89
C LYS A 25 3.94 15.86 2.37
N GLU A 26 3.09 15.32 3.26
CA GLU A 26 3.40 15.27 4.69
C GLU A 26 4.61 14.38 5.00
N PHE A 27 4.75 13.28 4.27
CA PHE A 27 5.81 12.29 4.49
C PHE A 27 6.89 12.30 3.40
N ASP A 28 6.66 13.06 2.33
CA ASP A 28 7.49 13.08 1.12
C ASP A 28 7.67 11.68 0.49
N GLU A 29 6.61 10.87 0.57
CA GLU A 29 6.61 9.46 0.15
C GLU A 29 5.30 9.07 -0.56
N PRO A 30 5.37 8.16 -1.55
CA PRO A 30 4.18 7.52 -2.10
C PRO A 30 3.63 6.45 -1.16
N TYR A 31 2.32 6.21 -1.22
CA TYR A 31 1.65 5.17 -0.42
C TYR A 31 2.03 3.75 -0.85
N HIS A 32 2.45 3.60 -2.10
CA HIS A 32 2.95 2.35 -2.68
C HIS A 32 4.18 2.63 -3.54
N SER A 33 5.02 1.63 -3.73
CA SER A 33 6.14 1.68 -4.68
C SER A 33 5.66 2.08 -6.07
N THR A 34 6.16 3.19 -6.60
CA THR A 34 5.82 3.65 -7.97
C THR A 34 6.47 2.77 -9.04
N LYS A 35 7.61 2.14 -8.70
CA LYS A 35 8.37 1.25 -9.57
C LYS A 35 7.79 -0.16 -9.64
N ASP A 36 7.46 -0.77 -8.50
CA ASP A 36 6.81 -2.09 -8.52
C ASP A 36 5.34 -1.94 -8.92
N GLY A 37 4.71 -0.87 -8.44
CA GLY A 37 3.31 -0.57 -8.57
C GLY A 37 2.44 -1.17 -7.48
N ALA A 38 1.31 -0.51 -7.19
CA ALA A 38 0.49 -0.79 -6.02
C ALA A 38 -0.15 -2.18 -6.06
N LEU A 39 -0.55 -2.65 -7.25
CA LEU A 39 -1.16 -3.97 -7.40
C LEU A 39 -0.10 -5.07 -7.26
N HIS A 40 1.03 -4.92 -7.95
CA HIS A 40 2.13 -5.89 -7.90
C HIS A 40 2.70 -5.99 -6.48
N GLU A 41 2.98 -4.85 -5.85
CA GLU A 41 3.47 -4.79 -4.48
C GLU A 41 2.53 -5.49 -3.49
N SER A 42 1.25 -5.11 -3.50
CA SER A 42 0.26 -5.69 -2.59
C SER A 42 0.13 -7.20 -2.77
N LEU A 43 0.13 -7.66 -4.02
CA LEU A 43 -0.03 -9.08 -4.33
C LEU A 43 1.20 -9.90 -3.95
N GLU A 44 2.39 -9.49 -4.38
CA GLU A 44 3.61 -10.28 -4.21
C GLU A 44 4.21 -10.17 -2.81
N LYS A 45 4.15 -9.00 -2.17
CA LYS A 45 4.79 -8.77 -0.87
C LYS A 45 3.87 -9.09 0.32
N HIS A 46 2.54 -8.97 0.16
CA HIS A 46 1.60 -9.13 1.27
C HIS A 46 0.63 -10.31 1.08
N VAL A 47 -0.15 -10.32 -0.01
CA VAL A 47 -1.23 -11.32 -0.19
C VAL A 47 -0.68 -12.73 -0.38
N LYS A 48 0.17 -12.96 -1.38
CA LYS A 48 0.70 -14.30 -1.66
C LYS A 48 1.48 -14.89 -0.49
N PRO A 49 2.40 -14.15 0.17
CA PRO A 49 3.11 -14.67 1.34
C PRO A 49 2.17 -15.03 2.50
N ALA A 50 1.19 -14.18 2.81
CA ALA A 50 0.23 -14.45 3.88
C ALA A 50 -0.62 -15.70 3.60
N LEU A 51 -1.15 -15.84 2.38
CA LEU A 51 -1.93 -17.01 1.97
C LEU A 51 -1.08 -18.28 1.96
N GLN A 52 0.17 -18.21 1.54
CA GLN A 52 1.08 -19.35 1.56
C GLN A 52 1.34 -19.85 2.99
N ILE A 53 1.53 -18.93 3.95
CA ILE A 53 1.71 -19.27 5.37
C ILE A 53 0.42 -19.87 5.95
N LYS A 54 -0.75 -19.41 5.51
CA LYS A 54 -2.06 -19.83 6.04
C LYS A 54 -2.78 -20.90 5.22
N LYS A 55 -2.12 -21.52 4.24
CA LYS A 55 -2.74 -22.44 3.25
C LYS A 55 -3.61 -23.58 3.81
N MET A 56 -3.30 -24.09 5.00
CA MET A 56 -4.06 -25.18 5.66
C MET A 56 -5.12 -24.68 6.65
N SER A 57 -5.24 -23.37 6.84
CA SER A 57 -6.14 -22.77 7.82
C SER A 57 -7.55 -22.70 7.25
N LYS A 58 -8.55 -23.18 8.00
CA LYS A 58 -9.97 -23.05 7.63
C LYS A 58 -10.53 -21.63 7.82
N LYS A 59 -9.78 -20.77 8.52
CA LYS A 59 -10.12 -19.37 8.79
C LYS A 59 -8.88 -18.51 8.60
N LEU A 60 -9.04 -17.40 7.89
CA LEU A 60 -8.04 -16.35 7.77
C LEU A 60 -8.50 -15.14 8.59
N VAL A 61 -7.60 -14.58 9.39
CA VAL A 61 -7.79 -13.32 10.12
C VAL A 61 -6.63 -12.42 9.74
N ILE A 62 -6.93 -11.23 9.24
CA ILE A 62 -5.94 -10.26 8.76
C ILE A 62 -5.94 -9.09 9.73
N LEU A 63 -4.75 -8.71 10.18
CA LEU A 63 -4.51 -7.42 10.83
C LEU A 63 -3.89 -6.51 9.78
N ASP A 64 -4.59 -5.45 9.43
CA ASP A 64 -4.09 -4.41 8.55
C ASP A 64 -3.62 -3.22 9.40
N ILE A 65 -2.39 -2.76 9.15
CA ILE A 65 -1.77 -1.67 9.91
C ILE A 65 -1.64 -0.49 8.96
N CYS A 66 -2.37 0.58 9.28
CA CYS A 66 -2.48 1.80 8.48
C CYS A 66 -3.20 1.58 7.14
N PHE A 67 -4.53 1.60 7.20
CA PHE A 67 -5.45 1.38 6.06
C PHE A 67 -5.05 2.10 4.77
N GLY A 68 -4.49 3.30 4.84
CA GLY A 68 -3.94 3.98 3.66
C GLY A 68 -4.98 4.16 2.55
N LEU A 69 -4.79 3.45 1.44
CA LEU A 69 -5.69 3.46 0.26
C LEU A 69 -6.60 2.22 0.17
N GLY A 70 -6.50 1.29 1.13
CA GLY A 70 -7.11 -0.05 1.11
C GLY A 70 -6.16 -1.13 0.63
#